data_AF-A0A0M7AZ30-F1
#
_entry.id   AF-A0A0M7AZ30-F1
#
_cell.length_a   1.000
_cell.length_b   1.000
_cell.length_c   1.000
_cell.angle_alpha   90.00
_cell.angle_beta   90.00
_cell.angle_gamma   90.00
#
_symmetry.space_group_name_H-M   'P 1'
#
loop_
_entity.id
_entity.type
_entity.pdbx_description
1 polymer ?
#
loop_
_entity_poly.entity_id
_entity_poly.type
_entity_poly.pdbx_seq_one_letter_code
_entity_poly.pdbx_strand_id
1 'polypeptide(L)'
;MPFQFNIGDHVSPQAGFVEFSAPQHDQLKWCRSKLFKMVAGNLSCDDYFRSLPNSRTLTDLINDSSIWVNYGPGIATPFYGKTYSASGEIGIADSAFRMGRWTVLATIIHELAHVNGAPGRGGDTRAEEAVYHCGLGTSDAYYGLDEVPGTPCYPEYGD
;
A
#
# COMPACT_ATOMS: atom_id res chain seq x y z
N MET A 1 1.04 17.85 -4.93
CA MET A 1 -0.11 17.68 -4.01
C MET A 1 -0.16 16.21 -3.63
N PRO A 2 -0.60 15.83 -2.42
CA PRO A 2 -0.53 14.42 -2.02
C PRO A 2 -1.35 13.52 -2.94
N PHE A 3 -1.07 12.22 -2.94
CA PHE A 3 -1.98 11.22 -3.51
C PHE A 3 -3.40 11.37 -2.95
N GLN A 4 -4.40 10.99 -3.73
CA GLN A 4 -5.80 11.28 -3.46
C GLN A 4 -6.54 10.05 -2.92
N PHE A 5 -7.56 10.27 -2.07
CA PHE A 5 -8.51 9.24 -1.68
C PHE A 5 -9.82 9.53 -2.40
N ASN A 6 -10.41 8.53 -3.02
CA ASN A 6 -11.71 8.68 -3.67
C ASN A 6 -12.80 8.87 -2.60
N ILE A 7 -13.29 10.11 -2.50
CA ILE A 7 -14.36 10.49 -1.57
C ILE A 7 -15.70 10.71 -2.29
N GLY A 8 -15.81 10.26 -3.54
CA GLY A 8 -16.92 10.53 -4.46
C GLY A 8 -16.65 11.65 -5.46
N ASP A 9 -15.43 12.19 -5.47
CA ASP A 9 -14.95 13.24 -6.38
C ASP A 9 -14.10 12.70 -7.55
N HIS A 10 -13.92 11.38 -7.61
CA HIS A 10 -13.18 10.68 -8.66
C HIS A 10 -13.95 9.49 -9.20
N VAL A 11 -13.92 9.33 -10.53
CA VAL A 11 -14.45 8.15 -11.21
C VAL A 11 -13.27 7.35 -11.71
N SER A 12 -12.98 6.24 -11.03
CA SER A 12 -11.89 5.36 -11.42
C SER A 12 -12.17 4.75 -12.81
N PRO A 13 -11.17 4.71 -13.72
CA PRO A 13 -11.28 3.94 -14.96
C PRO A 13 -11.32 2.43 -14.69
N GLN A 14 -10.98 1.98 -13.47
CA GLN A 14 -11.01 0.58 -13.09
C GLN A 14 -12.41 0.18 -12.61
N ALA A 15 -13.03 -0.75 -13.34
CA ALA A 15 -14.32 -1.31 -12.95
C ALA A 15 -14.27 -1.92 -11.54
N GLY A 16 -15.24 -1.54 -10.71
CA GLY A 16 -15.37 -2.01 -9.33
C GLY A 16 -14.57 -1.22 -8.29
N PHE A 17 -13.82 -0.18 -8.71
CA PHE A 17 -13.23 0.78 -7.78
C PHE A 17 -14.20 1.94 -7.56
N VAL A 18 -14.51 2.20 -6.30
CA VAL A 18 -15.55 3.13 -5.88
C VAL A 18 -15.05 4.03 -4.76
N GLU A 19 -15.88 4.97 -4.34
CA GLU A 19 -15.62 5.85 -3.20
C GLU A 19 -15.58 5.07 -1.87
N PHE A 20 -14.81 5.61 -0.92
CA PHE A 20 -14.81 5.11 0.44
C PHE A 20 -16.01 5.65 1.24
N SER A 21 -16.48 4.84 2.18
CA SER A 21 -17.45 5.27 3.21
C SER A 21 -16.80 6.19 4.25
N ALA A 22 -17.64 6.95 4.98
CA ALA A 22 -17.16 7.85 6.04
C ALA A 22 -16.32 7.15 7.14
N PRO A 23 -16.67 5.95 7.65
CA PRO A 23 -15.82 5.24 8.61
C PRO A 23 -14.45 4.82 8.03
N GLN A 24 -14.39 4.45 6.76
CA GLN A 24 -13.12 4.13 6.08
C GLN A 24 -12.26 5.39 5.94
N HIS A 25 -12.85 6.55 5.64
CA HIS A 25 -12.14 7.83 5.58
C HIS A 25 -11.39 8.18 6.86
N ASP A 26 -11.96 7.90 8.03
CA ASP A 26 -11.29 8.23 9.29
C ASP A 26 -10.03 7.38 9.51
N GLN A 27 -10.07 6.10 9.11
CA GLN A 27 -8.86 5.26 9.08
C GLN A 27 -7.84 5.77 8.07
N LEU A 28 -8.28 6.17 6.88
CA LEU A 28 -7.42 6.66 5.81
C LEU A 28 -6.75 8.00 6.16
N LYS A 29 -7.44 8.92 6.83
CA LYS A 29 -6.84 10.17 7.37
C LYS A 29 -5.72 9.86 8.35
N TRP A 30 -5.94 8.90 9.25
CA TRP A 30 -4.90 8.44 10.17
C TRP A 30 -3.72 7.82 9.39
N CYS A 31 -3.99 6.96 8.40
CA CYS A 31 -2.96 6.32 7.58
C CYS A 31 -2.10 7.36 6.85
N ARG A 32 -2.73 8.34 6.18
CA ARG A 32 -2.01 9.42 5.50
C ARG A 32 -1.14 10.21 6.49
N SER A 33 -1.69 10.64 7.62
CA SER A 33 -0.89 11.36 8.63
C SER A 33 0.30 10.54 9.12
N LYS A 34 0.09 9.24 9.36
CA LYS A 34 1.15 8.33 9.81
C LYS A 34 2.21 8.11 8.74
N LEU A 35 1.81 7.90 7.49
CA LEU A 35 2.69 7.71 6.34
C LEU A 35 3.63 8.91 6.13
N PHE A 36 3.08 10.12 6.11
CA PHE A 36 3.87 11.35 5.97
C PHE A 36 4.89 11.51 7.11
N LYS A 37 4.51 11.18 8.35
CA LYS A 37 5.43 11.21 9.49
C LYS A 37 6.53 10.15 9.41
N MET A 38 6.21 8.96 8.90
CA MET A 38 7.17 7.87 8.74
C MET A 38 8.22 8.23 7.69
N VAL A 39 7.79 8.71 6.53
CA VAL A 39 8.68 9.08 5.43
C VAL A 39 9.60 10.25 5.81
N ALA A 40 9.07 11.28 6.49
CA ALA A 40 9.88 12.42 6.94
C ALA A 40 11.03 12.05 7.90
N GLY A 41 10.95 10.89 8.58
CA GLY A 41 11.92 10.43 9.57
C GLY A 41 12.67 9.15 9.20
N ASN A 42 12.42 8.53 8.05
CA ASN A 42 12.97 7.22 7.69
C ASN A 42 13.56 7.22 6.27
N LEU A 43 14.87 7.48 6.17
CA LEU A 43 15.59 7.45 4.90
C LEU A 43 15.62 6.05 4.28
N SER A 44 15.60 4.97 5.08
CA SER A 44 15.61 3.58 4.58
C SER A 44 14.38 3.27 3.70
N CYS A 45 13.23 3.86 4.02
CA CYS A 45 12.02 3.70 3.24
C CYS A 45 12.17 4.33 1.85
N ASP A 46 12.65 5.58 1.77
CA ASP A 46 12.90 6.25 0.49
C ASP A 46 14.03 5.59 -0.31
N ASP A 47 15.07 5.12 0.35
CA ASP A 47 16.19 4.43 -0.29
C ASP A 47 15.75 3.10 -0.91
N TYR A 48 14.91 2.33 -0.21
CA TYR A 48 14.32 1.12 -0.78
C TYR A 48 13.47 1.43 -2.00
N PHE A 49 12.52 2.38 -1.89
CA PHE A 49 11.68 2.77 -3.02
C PHE A 49 12.49 3.26 -4.21
N ARG A 50 13.58 4.01 -3.99
CA ARG A 50 14.49 4.46 -5.07
C ARG A 50 15.16 3.30 -5.81
N SER A 51 15.29 2.13 -5.18
CA SER A 51 15.85 0.92 -5.81
C SER A 51 14.86 0.17 -6.70
N LEU A 52 13.57 0.49 -6.61
CA LEU A 52 12.53 -0.10 -7.46
C LEU A 52 12.65 0.39 -8.92
N PRO A 53 12.05 -0.32 -9.91
CA PRO A 53 12.32 -0.08 -11.33
C PRO A 53 12.07 1.34 -11.84
N ASN A 54 11.09 2.06 -11.29
CA ASN A 54 10.82 3.45 -11.69
C ASN A 54 11.63 4.48 -10.89
N SER A 55 12.42 4.04 -9.91
CA SER A 55 13.37 4.83 -9.11
C SER A 55 12.82 6.07 -8.40
N ARG A 56 11.50 6.13 -8.19
CA ARG A 56 10.88 7.18 -7.38
C ARG A 56 11.07 6.85 -5.90
N THR A 57 11.18 7.87 -5.07
CA THR A 57 11.14 7.68 -3.61
C THR A 57 9.69 7.50 -3.14
N LEU A 58 9.48 7.02 -1.90
CA LEU A 58 8.13 7.03 -1.33
C LEU A 58 7.64 8.47 -1.14
N THR A 59 8.54 9.40 -0.79
CA THR A 59 8.28 10.84 -0.79
C THR A 59 7.70 11.32 -2.13
N ASP A 60 8.27 10.92 -3.26
CA ASP A 60 7.77 11.33 -4.58
C ASP A 60 6.38 10.77 -4.87
N LEU A 61 6.10 9.54 -4.44
CA LEU A 61 4.82 8.87 -4.68
C LEU A 61 3.72 9.45 -3.79
N ILE A 62 3.97 9.68 -2.50
CA ILE A 62 2.95 10.25 -1.61
C ILE A 62 2.64 11.71 -1.95
N ASN A 63 3.51 12.39 -2.69
CA ASN A 63 3.33 13.75 -3.19
C ASN A 63 2.83 13.82 -4.65
N ASP A 64 2.40 12.68 -5.21
CA ASP A 64 1.87 12.58 -6.56
C ASP A 64 0.34 12.57 -6.56
N SER A 65 -0.25 13.66 -7.01
CA SER A 65 -1.70 13.83 -7.09
C SER A 65 -2.35 13.09 -8.27
N SER A 66 -1.57 12.45 -9.15
CA SER A 66 -2.12 11.59 -10.19
C SER A 66 -2.48 10.20 -9.66
N ILE A 67 -1.99 9.83 -8.46
CA ILE A 67 -2.30 8.55 -7.82
C ILE A 67 -3.62 8.66 -7.06
N TRP A 68 -4.55 7.76 -7.39
CA TRP A 68 -5.84 7.64 -6.74
C TRP A 68 -5.94 6.34 -5.97
N VAL A 69 -6.31 6.44 -4.69
CA VAL A 69 -6.62 5.30 -3.84
C VAL A 69 -8.13 5.22 -3.71
N ASN A 70 -8.69 4.05 -3.99
CA ASN A 70 -10.11 3.77 -4.10
C ASN A 70 -10.51 2.60 -3.20
N TYR A 71 -11.80 2.50 -2.91
CA TYR A 71 -12.36 1.32 -2.29
C TYR A 71 -12.59 0.23 -3.35
N GLY A 72 -12.06 -0.97 -3.11
CA GLY A 72 -12.18 -2.11 -4.00
C GLY A 72 -12.98 -3.26 -3.38
N PRO A 73 -14.32 -3.15 -3.24
CA PRO A 73 -15.16 -4.19 -2.60
C PRO A 73 -15.10 -5.55 -3.32
N GLY A 74 -14.81 -5.55 -4.62
CA GLY A 74 -14.70 -6.75 -5.44
C GLY A 74 -13.33 -7.44 -5.40
N ILE A 75 -12.35 -6.91 -4.66
CA ILE A 75 -11.04 -7.54 -4.50
C ILE A 75 -11.22 -8.76 -3.58
N ALA A 76 -11.03 -9.95 -4.14
CA ALA A 76 -11.27 -11.21 -3.45
C ALA A 76 -10.19 -11.49 -2.39
N THR A 77 -10.58 -12.15 -1.30
CA THR A 77 -9.64 -12.79 -0.36
C THR A 77 -8.77 -13.81 -1.10
N PRO A 78 -7.45 -13.92 -0.83
CA PRO A 78 -6.72 -13.35 0.32
C PRO A 78 -6.18 -11.93 0.15
N PHE A 79 -6.44 -11.27 -0.97
CA PHE A 79 -5.80 -9.99 -1.29
C PHE A 79 -6.31 -8.84 -0.41
N TYR A 80 -5.40 -7.93 -0.06
CA TYR A 80 -5.69 -6.73 0.75
C TYR A 80 -5.79 -5.45 -0.09
N GLY A 81 -5.18 -5.44 -1.26
CA GLY A 81 -5.21 -4.34 -2.20
C GLY A 81 -4.99 -4.81 -3.63
N LYS A 82 -4.98 -3.86 -4.55
CA LYS A 82 -4.61 -4.09 -5.94
C LYS A 82 -4.21 -2.80 -6.63
N THR A 83 -3.12 -2.84 -7.39
CA THR A 83 -2.65 -1.71 -8.19
C THR A 83 -2.88 -1.90 -9.68
N TYR A 84 -3.33 -0.82 -10.33
CA TYR A 84 -3.38 -0.66 -11.77
C TYR A 84 -2.44 0.50 -12.14
N SER A 85 -1.14 0.17 -12.25
CA SER A 85 -0.06 1.15 -12.38
C SER A 85 -0.16 2.02 -13.64
N ALA A 86 -0.70 1.47 -14.74
CA ALA A 86 -0.90 2.21 -15.99
C ALA A 86 -1.86 3.40 -15.85
N SER A 87 -2.80 3.36 -14.89
CA SER A 87 -3.77 4.42 -14.64
C SER A 87 -3.56 5.13 -13.30
N GLY A 88 -2.55 4.75 -12.51
CA GLY A 88 -2.30 5.33 -11.19
C GLY A 88 -3.39 4.99 -10.16
N GLU A 89 -4.12 3.89 -10.36
CA GLU A 89 -5.26 3.51 -9.51
C GLU A 89 -4.87 2.40 -8.54
N ILE A 90 -5.12 2.64 -7.25
CA ILE A 90 -4.94 1.67 -6.18
C ILE A 90 -6.32 1.35 -5.60
N GLY A 91 -6.61 0.08 -5.37
CA GLY A 91 -7.80 -0.38 -4.67
C GLY A 91 -7.42 -0.96 -3.31
N ILE A 92 -8.17 -0.62 -2.26
CA ILE A 92 -8.05 -1.21 -0.93
C ILE A 92 -9.26 -2.11 -0.68
N ALA A 93 -9.02 -3.36 -0.34
CA ALA A 93 -10.05 -4.37 -0.12
C ALA A 93 -10.66 -4.29 1.29
N ASP A 94 -11.84 -4.89 1.46
CA ASP A 94 -12.50 -5.01 2.77
C ASP A 94 -11.66 -5.76 3.80
N SER A 95 -10.88 -6.75 3.36
CA SER A 95 -9.98 -7.53 4.21
C SER A 95 -9.00 -6.63 4.97
N ALA A 96 -8.46 -5.60 4.33
CA ALA A 96 -7.53 -4.66 4.96
C ALA A 96 -8.21 -3.85 6.06
N PHE A 97 -9.44 -3.35 5.79
CA PHE A 97 -10.22 -2.60 6.76
C PHE A 97 -10.67 -3.44 7.95
N ARG A 98 -11.00 -4.73 7.74
CA ARG A 98 -11.36 -5.67 8.82
C ARG A 98 -10.19 -5.95 9.75
N MET A 99 -8.98 -6.05 9.22
CA MET A 99 -7.75 -6.20 10.01
C MET A 99 -7.38 -4.90 10.75
N GLY A 100 -7.72 -3.76 10.16
CA GLY A 100 -7.66 -2.43 10.78
C GLY A 100 -6.61 -1.51 10.17
N ARG A 101 -6.53 -0.30 10.72
CA ARG A 101 -5.76 0.83 10.16
C ARG A 101 -4.28 0.55 9.87
N TRP A 102 -3.63 -0.34 10.62
CA TRP A 102 -2.23 -0.69 10.36
C TRP A 102 -2.09 -1.55 9.10
N THR A 103 -3.00 -2.49 8.87
CA THR A 103 -3.05 -3.26 7.63
C THR A 103 -3.38 -2.36 6.44
N VAL A 104 -4.34 -1.43 6.58
CA VAL A 104 -4.62 -0.43 5.53
C VAL A 104 -3.37 0.39 5.18
N LEU A 105 -2.61 0.84 6.17
CA LEU A 105 -1.36 1.57 5.93
C LEU A 105 -0.31 0.70 5.21
N ALA A 106 -0.13 -0.55 5.65
CA ALA A 106 0.78 -1.50 5.02
C ALA A 106 0.38 -1.77 3.56
N THR A 107 -0.91 -1.99 3.31
CA THR A 107 -1.44 -2.14 1.95
C THR A 107 -1.14 -0.91 1.11
N ILE A 108 -1.39 0.32 1.59
CA ILE A 108 -1.07 1.53 0.81
C ILE A 108 0.42 1.58 0.43
N ILE A 109 1.33 1.26 1.35
CA ILE A 109 2.78 1.25 1.06
C ILE A 109 3.13 0.17 0.02
N HIS A 110 2.60 -1.04 0.20
CA HIS A 110 2.78 -2.16 -0.72
C HIS A 110 2.30 -1.79 -2.14
N GLU A 111 1.10 -1.26 -2.27
CA GLU A 111 0.52 -0.87 -3.57
C GLU A 111 1.31 0.28 -4.22
N LEU A 112 1.84 1.24 -3.43
CA LEU A 112 2.73 2.28 -3.95
C LEU A 112 4.04 1.69 -4.50
N ALA A 113 4.53 0.57 -3.96
CA ALA A 113 5.70 -0.12 -4.53
C ALA A 113 5.38 -0.67 -5.93
N HIS A 114 4.18 -1.20 -6.15
CA HIS A 114 3.71 -1.60 -7.49
C HIS A 114 3.56 -0.43 -8.45
N VAL A 115 3.07 0.72 -7.99
CA VAL A 115 3.09 1.97 -8.79
C VAL A 115 4.52 2.33 -9.20
N ASN A 116 5.49 2.05 -8.33
CA ASN A 116 6.92 2.27 -8.58
C ASN A 116 7.60 1.13 -9.37
N GLY A 117 6.83 0.18 -9.90
CA GLY A 117 7.30 -0.86 -10.79
C GLY A 117 7.70 -2.17 -10.11
N ALA A 118 7.47 -2.34 -8.80
CA ALA A 118 7.61 -3.66 -8.18
C ALA A 118 6.68 -4.66 -8.91
N PRO A 119 7.17 -5.84 -9.34
CA PRO A 119 6.31 -6.83 -9.97
C PRO A 119 5.28 -7.35 -8.97
N GLY A 120 4.04 -7.54 -9.44
CA GLY A 120 2.98 -8.18 -8.65
C GLY A 120 2.78 -9.65 -9.00
N ARG A 121 3.74 -10.33 -9.63
CA ARG A 121 3.60 -11.74 -10.03
C ARG A 121 4.92 -12.49 -9.98
N GLY A 122 4.84 -13.81 -9.84
CA GLY A 122 6.00 -14.70 -10.01
C GLY A 122 6.83 -14.85 -8.74
N GLY A 123 6.25 -14.60 -7.57
CA GLY A 123 6.92 -14.74 -6.27
C GLY A 123 7.97 -13.65 -5.97
N ASP A 124 7.93 -12.52 -6.68
CA ASP A 124 8.74 -11.36 -6.37
C ASP A 124 8.18 -10.67 -5.12
N THR A 125 9.04 -10.45 -4.13
CA THR A 125 8.62 -9.98 -2.79
C THR A 125 8.90 -8.49 -2.57
N ARG A 126 9.24 -7.73 -3.61
CA ARG A 126 9.68 -6.34 -3.45
C ARG A 126 8.59 -5.42 -2.90
N ALA A 127 7.32 -5.72 -3.16
CA ALA A 127 6.23 -4.93 -2.61
C ALA A 127 6.01 -5.22 -1.12
N GLU A 128 6.25 -6.44 -0.67
CA GLU A 128 6.26 -6.87 0.73
C GLU A 128 7.46 -6.27 1.47
N GLU A 129 8.64 -6.28 0.87
CA GLU A 129 9.86 -5.68 1.43
C GLU A 129 9.71 -4.17 1.64
N ALA A 130 9.01 -3.47 0.75
CA ALA A 130 8.74 -2.04 0.92
C ALA A 130 8.05 -1.76 2.28
N VAL A 131 7.13 -2.61 2.70
CA VAL A 131 6.44 -2.50 3.99
C VAL A 131 7.44 -2.62 5.14
N TYR A 132 8.34 -3.60 5.07
CA TYR A 132 9.42 -3.83 6.04
C TYR A 132 10.41 -2.66 6.10
N HIS A 133 10.93 -2.19 4.97
CA HIS A 133 11.89 -1.08 4.91
C HIS A 133 11.30 0.25 5.41
N CYS A 134 9.98 0.38 5.37
CA CYS A 134 9.26 1.51 5.95
C CYS A 134 8.95 1.35 7.44
N GLY A 135 9.37 0.25 8.07
CA GLY A 135 9.27 0.02 9.52
C GLY A 135 7.92 -0.60 9.95
N LEU A 136 7.21 -1.27 9.04
CA LEU A 136 6.02 -2.05 9.35
C LEU A 136 6.37 -3.53 9.20
N GLY A 137 6.42 -4.25 10.32
CA GLY A 137 6.91 -5.63 10.40
C GLY A 137 8.33 -5.71 10.93
N THR A 138 8.86 -6.93 11.05
CA THR A 138 10.23 -7.20 11.49
C THR A 138 10.95 -8.06 10.45
N SER A 139 12.28 -7.96 10.39
CA SER A 139 13.11 -8.84 9.55
C SER A 139 12.84 -10.29 9.85
N ASP A 140 12.61 -10.60 11.12
CA ASP A 140 12.48 -11.96 11.60
C ASP A 140 11.12 -12.55 11.21
N ALA A 141 10.05 -11.75 11.19
CA ALA A 141 8.77 -12.15 10.64
C ALA A 141 8.79 -12.25 9.10
N TYR A 142 9.56 -11.40 8.42
CA TYR A 142 9.65 -11.40 6.95
C TYR A 142 10.50 -12.54 6.40
N TYR A 143 11.67 -12.82 7.00
CA TYR A 143 12.57 -13.92 6.61
C TYR A 143 12.21 -15.28 7.27
N GLY A 144 11.07 -15.36 7.97
CA GLY A 144 10.62 -16.59 8.62
C GLY A 144 11.55 -17.09 9.75
N LEU A 145 12.29 -16.17 10.38
CA LEU A 145 13.17 -16.47 11.52
C LEU A 145 12.42 -16.46 12.85
N ASP A 146 11.22 -15.87 12.89
CA ASP A 146 10.28 -15.98 14.02
C ASP A 146 8.88 -16.42 13.55
N GLU A 147 8.32 -17.46 14.20
CA GLU A 147 6.88 -17.74 14.16
C GLU A 147 6.14 -16.73 15.05
N VAL A 148 6.08 -15.45 14.67
CA VAL A 148 5.27 -14.46 15.41
C VAL A 148 3.84 -14.45 14.85
N PRO A 149 2.83 -14.91 15.60
CA PRO A 149 1.45 -14.80 15.16
C PRO A 149 1.05 -13.33 15.20
N GLY A 150 0.72 -12.75 14.05
CA GLY A 150 0.15 -11.41 13.96
C GLY A 150 1.04 -10.32 13.36
N THR A 151 2.16 -10.67 12.72
CA THR A 151 2.86 -9.70 11.87
C THR A 151 2.13 -9.59 10.51
N PRO A 152 1.81 -8.38 10.02
CA PRO A 152 1.08 -8.21 8.75
C PRO A 152 1.81 -8.68 7.49
N CYS A 153 3.09 -9.06 7.61
CA CYS A 153 3.90 -9.58 6.52
C CYS A 153 3.93 -11.11 6.55
N TYR A 154 2.88 -11.76 6.06
CA TYR A 154 3.03 -13.14 5.61
C TYR A 154 3.47 -13.10 4.14
N PRO A 155 4.73 -13.49 3.83
CA PRO A 155 5.28 -13.45 2.47
C PRO A 155 4.71 -14.55 1.54
N GLU A 156 3.70 -15.31 1.99
CA GLU A 156 3.19 -16.46 1.25
C GLU A 156 2.27 -16.11 0.07
N TYR A 157 1.97 -14.83 -0.17
CA TYR A 157 1.02 -14.42 -1.20
C TYR A 157 1.58 -13.28 -2.07
N GLY A 158 2.58 -13.60 -2.90
CA GLY A 158 2.74 -12.87 -4.16
C GLY A 158 1.60 -13.25 -5.11
N ASP A 159 1.00 -12.29 -5.83
CA ASP A 159 -0.15 -12.56 -6.70
C ASP A 159 0.13 -13.56 -7.85
#